data_AF-K1TKH5-F1
#
_entry.id   AF-K1TKH5-F1
#
_cell.length_a   1.000
_cell.length_b   1.000
_cell.length_c   1.000
_cell.angle_alpha   90.00
_cell.angle_beta   90.00
_cell.angle_gamma   90.00
#
_symmetry.space_group_name_H-M   'P 1'
#
loop_
_entity.id
_entity.type
_entity.pdbx_description
1 polymer ?
#
loop_
_entity_poly.entity_id
_entity_poly.type
_entity_poly.pdbx_seq_one_letter_code
_entity_poly.pdbx_strand_id
1 'polypeptide(L)'
;ELAESIKEFGMVTPIITRPKEDGQGYEIIAGQRRVRASELAGIDTVPAFVLPLDRDRAIITLVDSNIQRENVLPSERAFAYKMKLEAMKRQGFRTDLTSAQLGEKLTSVELLARQSNNSRTQIQRFIRLTELIPPILQMVDEDKIALTPAVELSFLKKDEQNDLLVTMESEDATPSLSQAQRMKRLSQQGRLDMDTIFEIMTEEKANQKETIKFSADRIKKYFPKNTTPKQMEDYIIRLLERELQRKRNRDSR
;
A
#
# COMPACT_ATOMS: atom_id res chain seq x y z
N GLU A 1 11.69 -14.13 -26.72
CA GLU A 1 11.14 -15.25 -25.92
C GLU A 1 9.68 -15.60 -26.21
N LEU A 2 8.65 -14.93 -25.63
CA LEU A 2 7.25 -15.39 -25.80
C LEU A 2 6.78 -15.37 -27.27
N ALA A 3 7.13 -14.33 -28.03
CA ALA A 3 6.79 -14.23 -29.45
C ALA A 3 7.51 -15.29 -30.30
N GLU A 4 8.77 -15.60 -29.98
CA GLU A 4 9.55 -16.64 -30.68
C GLU A 4 8.99 -18.04 -30.38
N SER A 5 8.66 -18.32 -29.12
CA SER A 5 8.01 -19.58 -28.73
C SER A 5 6.64 -19.73 -29.40
N ILE A 6 5.84 -18.66 -29.48
CA ILE A 6 4.56 -18.67 -30.19
C ILE A 6 4.75 -18.87 -31.70
N LYS A 7 5.82 -18.32 -32.29
CA LYS A 7 6.15 -18.52 -33.71
C LYS A 7 6.56 -19.96 -34.02
N GLU A 8 7.25 -20.62 -33.09
CA GLU A 8 7.77 -21.98 -33.26
C GLU A 8 6.73 -23.07 -32.95
N PHE A 9 5.95 -22.89 -31.87
CA PHE A 9 5.02 -23.92 -31.37
C PHE A 9 3.54 -23.53 -31.47
N GLY A 10 3.23 -22.32 -31.94
CA GLY A 10 1.88 -21.77 -31.88
C GLY A 10 1.47 -21.38 -30.46
N MET A 11 0.24 -20.86 -30.31
CA MET A 11 -0.32 -20.53 -29.00
C MET A 11 -0.94 -21.77 -28.36
N VAL A 12 -0.23 -22.37 -27.39
CA VAL A 12 -0.68 -23.59 -26.70
C VAL A 12 -1.87 -23.33 -25.76
N THR A 13 -1.89 -22.17 -25.08
CA THR A 13 -2.95 -21.82 -24.14
C THR A 13 -3.89 -20.77 -24.75
N PRO A 14 -5.18 -21.10 -24.96
CA PRO A 14 -6.13 -20.16 -25.53
C PRO A 14 -6.28 -18.87 -24.72
N ILE A 15 -6.68 -17.78 -25.40
CA ILE A 15 -7.11 -16.54 -24.75
C ILE A 15 -8.58 -16.66 -24.31
N ILE A 16 -9.01 -15.76 -23.42
CA ILE A 16 -10.42 -15.66 -23.04
C ILE A 16 -10.98 -14.39 -23.65
N THR A 17 -12.13 -14.51 -24.33
CA THR A 17 -12.81 -13.40 -24.99
C THR A 17 -14.30 -13.39 -24.65
N ARG A 18 -14.95 -12.25 -24.85
CA ARG A 18 -16.42 -12.15 -24.88
C ARG A 18 -16.88 -11.48 -26.18
N PRO A 19 -18.11 -11.74 -26.65
CA PRO A 19 -18.71 -10.94 -27.71
C PRO A 19 -18.81 -9.46 -27.29
N LYS A 20 -18.54 -8.53 -28.21
CA LYS A 20 -18.80 -7.10 -27.97
C LYS A 20 -20.30 -6.82 -27.92
N GLU A 21 -20.68 -5.74 -27.23
CA GLU A 21 -22.08 -5.33 -27.06
C GLU A 21 -22.75 -4.90 -28.37
N ASP A 22 -21.97 -4.41 -29.33
CA ASP A 22 -22.41 -4.08 -30.69
C ASP A 22 -22.60 -5.32 -31.60
N GLY A 23 -22.31 -6.52 -31.09
CA GLY A 23 -22.36 -7.78 -31.83
C GLY A 23 -21.25 -7.94 -32.88
N GLN A 24 -20.32 -6.99 -32.99
CA GLN A 24 -19.27 -6.99 -34.01
C GLN A 24 -17.90 -7.30 -33.40
N GLY A 25 -17.57 -8.59 -33.41
CA GLY A 25 -16.28 -9.11 -32.97
C GLY A 25 -16.22 -9.35 -31.47
N TYR A 26 -14.99 -9.39 -30.94
CA TYR A 26 -14.72 -9.88 -29.61
C TYR A 26 -13.87 -8.90 -28.80
N GLU A 27 -14.08 -8.89 -27.49
CA GLU A 27 -13.26 -8.19 -26.51
C GLU A 27 -12.42 -9.22 -25.75
N ILE A 28 -11.11 -9.00 -25.66
CA ILE A 28 -10.20 -9.88 -24.93
C ILE A 28 -10.39 -9.62 -23.43
N ILE A 29 -10.84 -10.66 -22.72
CA ILE A 29 -10.92 -10.65 -21.27
C ILE A 29 -9.53 -10.92 -20.71
N ALA A 30 -8.88 -12.02 -21.11
CA ALA A 30 -7.57 -12.42 -20.58
C ALA A 30 -6.61 -12.89 -21.68
N GLY A 31 -5.33 -12.52 -21.53
CA GLY A 31 -4.25 -12.95 -22.42
C GLY A 31 -3.70 -11.87 -23.35
N GLN A 32 -3.87 -10.56 -23.06
CA GLN A 32 -3.35 -9.49 -23.93
C GLN A 32 -1.85 -9.64 -24.29
N ARG A 33 -1.01 -10.08 -23.34
CA ARG A 33 0.42 -10.32 -23.62
C ARG A 33 0.64 -11.41 -24.67
N ARG A 34 -0.20 -12.44 -24.71
CA ARG A 34 -0.14 -13.51 -25.72
C ARG A 34 -0.64 -13.00 -27.07
N VAL A 35 -1.72 -12.23 -27.10
CA VAL A 35 -2.21 -11.60 -28.35
C VAL A 35 -1.15 -10.70 -28.95
N ARG A 36 -0.56 -9.81 -28.16
CA ARG A 36 0.53 -8.94 -28.62
C ARG A 36 1.76 -9.73 -29.10
N ALA A 37 2.10 -10.81 -28.41
CA ALA A 37 3.20 -11.69 -28.84
C ALA A 37 2.87 -12.44 -30.15
N SER A 38 1.61 -12.83 -30.37
CA SER A 38 1.14 -13.41 -31.63
C SER A 38 1.15 -12.41 -32.77
N GLU A 39 0.74 -11.16 -32.54
CA GLU A 39 0.86 -10.07 -33.52
C GLU A 39 2.32 -9.86 -33.94
N LEU A 40 3.24 -9.81 -32.97
CA LEU A 40 4.68 -9.69 -33.24
C LEU A 40 5.26 -10.92 -33.95
N ALA A 41 4.67 -12.09 -33.74
CA ALA A 41 5.04 -13.33 -34.42
C ALA A 41 4.46 -13.43 -35.85
N GLY A 42 3.62 -12.48 -36.27
CA GLY A 42 2.93 -12.50 -37.57
C GLY A 42 1.82 -13.55 -37.64
N ILE A 43 1.21 -13.89 -36.51
CA ILE A 43 0.10 -14.85 -36.43
C ILE A 43 -1.23 -14.09 -36.43
N ASP A 44 -2.00 -14.27 -37.49
CA ASP A 44 -3.28 -13.57 -37.70
C ASP A 44 -4.42 -14.10 -36.83
N THR A 45 -4.37 -15.38 -36.43
CA THR A 45 -5.45 -16.03 -35.67
C THR A 45 -4.92 -16.75 -34.44
N VAL A 46 -5.60 -16.59 -33.31
CA VAL A 46 -5.22 -17.22 -32.04
C VAL A 46 -6.39 -18.03 -31.47
N PRO A 47 -6.13 -19.17 -30.80
CA PRO A 47 -7.19 -19.93 -30.17
C PRO A 47 -7.80 -19.13 -29.01
N ALA A 48 -9.14 -19.08 -28.97
CA ALA A 48 -9.88 -18.32 -27.97
C ALA A 48 -11.06 -19.12 -27.42
N PHE A 49 -11.27 -19.04 -26.11
CA PHE A 49 -12.54 -19.40 -25.49
C PHE A 49 -13.45 -18.17 -25.49
N VAL A 50 -14.63 -18.32 -26.08
CA VAL A 50 -15.67 -17.28 -26.07
C VAL A 50 -16.59 -17.54 -24.90
N LEU A 51 -16.54 -16.68 -23.90
CA LEU A 51 -17.39 -16.71 -22.72
C LEU A 51 -18.47 -15.63 -22.86
N PRO A 52 -19.75 -15.99 -23.01
CA PRO A 52 -20.86 -15.03 -23.12
C PRO A 52 -21.18 -14.45 -21.73
N LEU A 53 -20.24 -13.68 -21.20
CA LEU A 53 -20.35 -13.00 -19.92
C LEU A 53 -20.77 -11.54 -20.15
N ASP A 54 -21.61 -11.03 -19.26
CA ASP A 54 -21.80 -9.58 -19.16
C ASP A 54 -20.49 -8.89 -18.78
N ARG A 55 -20.41 -7.59 -19.08
CA ARG A 55 -19.18 -6.80 -18.94
C ARG A 55 -18.63 -6.84 -17.53
N ASP A 56 -19.50 -6.73 -16.54
CA ASP A 56 -19.10 -6.69 -15.15
C ASP A 56 -18.64 -8.08 -14.66
N ARG A 57 -19.25 -9.18 -15.13
CA ARG A 57 -18.80 -10.55 -14.83
C ARG A 57 -17.43 -10.80 -15.45
N ALA A 58 -17.21 -10.34 -16.68
CA ALA A 58 -15.91 -10.41 -17.33
C ALA A 58 -14.82 -9.67 -16.52
N ILE A 59 -15.13 -8.46 -16.01
CA ILE A 59 -14.21 -7.70 -15.14
C ILE A 59 -13.91 -8.46 -13.85
N ILE A 60 -14.93 -9.02 -13.19
CA ILE A 60 -14.77 -9.78 -11.95
C ILE A 60 -13.86 -11.00 -12.20
N THR A 61 -14.13 -11.79 -13.24
CA THR A 61 -13.34 -12.98 -13.60
C THR A 61 -11.89 -12.60 -13.93
N LEU A 62 -11.69 -11.50 -14.66
CA LEU A 62 -10.35 -11.02 -14.99
C LEU A 62 -9.57 -10.66 -13.73
N VAL A 63 -10.16 -9.88 -12.83
CA VAL A 63 -9.53 -9.47 -11.57
C VAL A 63 -9.15 -10.69 -10.74
N ASP A 64 -10.08 -11.63 -10.56
CA ASP A 64 -9.87 -12.82 -9.73
C ASP A 64 -8.72 -13.69 -10.26
N SER A 65 -8.56 -13.79 -11.59
CA SER A 65 -7.44 -14.52 -12.20
C SER A 65 -6.08 -13.84 -12.07
N ASN A 66 -6.03 -12.50 -11.99
CA ASN A 66 -4.78 -11.75 -11.94
C ASN A 66 -4.29 -11.51 -10.51
N ILE A 67 -5.22 -11.30 -9.57
CA ILE A 67 -4.88 -10.91 -8.19
C ILE A 67 -4.28 -12.05 -7.35
N GLN A 68 -4.46 -13.30 -7.79
CA GLN A 68 -3.92 -14.50 -7.15
C GLN A 68 -2.45 -14.79 -7.53
N ARG A 69 -1.83 -13.98 -8.41
CA ARG A 69 -0.41 -14.15 -8.75
C ARG A 69 0.47 -13.79 -7.55
N GLU A 70 1.63 -14.44 -7.46
CA GLU A 70 2.58 -14.22 -6.35
C GLU A 70 3.16 -12.80 -6.32
N ASN A 71 3.42 -12.21 -7.50
CA ASN A 71 4.10 -10.91 -7.65
C ASN A 71 3.17 -9.80 -8.17
N VAL A 72 2.02 -9.59 -7.52
CA VAL A 72 1.12 -8.47 -7.85
C VAL A 72 1.52 -7.24 -7.07
N LEU A 73 1.83 -6.15 -7.76
CA LEU A 73 2.22 -4.88 -7.14
C LEU A 73 1.07 -4.29 -6.30
N PRO A 74 1.39 -3.50 -5.25
CA PRO A 74 0.38 -2.77 -4.48
C PRO A 74 -0.59 -1.96 -5.34
N SER A 75 -0.10 -1.24 -6.34
CA SER A 75 -0.92 -0.46 -7.28
C SER A 75 -1.85 -1.33 -8.14
N GLU A 76 -1.32 -2.41 -8.72
CA GLU A 76 -2.11 -3.37 -9.51
C GLU A 76 -3.25 -3.95 -8.68
N ARG A 77 -2.95 -4.34 -7.43
CA ARG A 77 -3.93 -4.85 -6.49
C ARG A 77 -4.98 -3.80 -6.13
N ALA A 78 -4.56 -2.56 -5.92
CA ALA A 78 -5.43 -1.43 -5.64
C ALA A 78 -6.46 -1.19 -6.75
N PHE A 79 -5.99 -1.09 -8.00
CA PHE A 79 -6.87 -0.88 -9.15
C PHE A 79 -7.75 -2.10 -9.44
N ALA A 80 -7.22 -3.32 -9.29
CA ALA A 80 -8.00 -4.54 -9.47
C ALA A 80 -9.16 -4.61 -8.46
N TYR A 81 -8.92 -4.32 -7.17
CA TYR A 81 -9.99 -4.25 -6.18
C TYR A 81 -11.00 -3.13 -6.46
N LYS A 82 -10.55 -1.95 -6.91
CA LYS A 82 -11.45 -0.85 -7.28
C LYS A 82 -12.34 -1.25 -8.46
N MET A 83 -11.76 -1.83 -9.51
CA MET A 83 -12.50 -2.31 -10.69
C MET A 83 -13.53 -3.38 -10.33
N LYS A 84 -13.15 -4.38 -9.52
CA LYS A 84 -14.06 -5.43 -9.05
C LYS A 84 -15.19 -4.85 -8.20
N LEU A 85 -14.88 -3.93 -7.29
CA LEU A 85 -15.88 -3.27 -6.44
C LEU A 85 -16.91 -2.50 -7.29
N GLU A 86 -16.46 -1.73 -8.28
CA GLU A 86 -17.34 -0.97 -9.17
C GLU A 86 -18.19 -1.88 -10.06
N ALA A 87 -17.63 -2.97 -10.57
CA ALA A 87 -18.37 -3.98 -11.33
C ALA A 87 -19.46 -4.64 -10.47
N MET A 88 -19.16 -5.00 -9.22
CA MET A 88 -20.15 -5.56 -8.29
C MET A 88 -21.28 -4.55 -8.00
N LYS A 89 -20.97 -3.27 -7.78
CA LYS A 89 -21.98 -2.22 -7.57
C LYS A 89 -22.91 -2.06 -8.77
N ARG A 90 -22.38 -2.10 -10.00
CA ARG A 90 -23.17 -1.97 -11.24
C ARG A 90 -24.08 -3.16 -11.53
N GLN A 91 -23.67 -4.38 -11.19
CA GLN A 91 -24.52 -5.59 -11.30
C GLN A 91 -25.73 -5.60 -10.36
N GLY A 92 -25.99 -4.54 -9.61
CA GLY A 92 -27.13 -4.51 -8.70
C GLY A 92 -26.88 -5.31 -7.42
N PHE A 93 -25.62 -5.54 -7.01
CA PHE A 93 -25.31 -5.68 -5.58
C PHE A 93 -25.49 -4.34 -4.83
N ARG A 94 -26.53 -3.57 -5.20
CA ARG A 94 -27.12 -2.57 -4.34
C ARG A 94 -27.77 -3.34 -3.19
N THR A 95 -27.21 -3.21 -2.00
CA THR A 95 -27.77 -3.66 -0.70
C THR A 95 -29.16 -3.07 -0.36
N ASP A 96 -29.75 -2.35 -1.31
CA ASP A 96 -30.83 -1.39 -1.14
C ASP A 96 -32.20 -1.99 -1.49
N LEU A 97 -32.28 -3.17 -2.15
CA LEU A 97 -33.53 -3.67 -2.76
C LEU A 97 -34.00 -5.07 -2.35
N THR A 98 -33.34 -5.77 -1.42
CA THR A 98 -33.85 -7.05 -0.90
C THR A 98 -33.98 -7.08 0.63
N SER A 99 -35.12 -7.62 1.05
CA SER A 99 -35.75 -7.49 2.36
C SER A 99 -34.88 -7.99 3.53
N ALA A 100 -34.86 -7.23 4.62
CA ALA A 100 -34.02 -7.42 5.80
C ALA A 100 -34.63 -8.41 6.82
N GLN A 101 -34.88 -9.66 6.43
CA GLN A 101 -35.50 -10.62 7.36
C GLN A 101 -34.58 -11.72 7.90
N LEU A 102 -33.47 -12.08 7.25
CA LEU A 102 -32.60 -13.17 7.70
C LEU A 102 -31.12 -12.90 7.37
N GLY A 103 -30.37 -12.28 8.30
CA GLY A 103 -28.90 -12.17 8.25
C GLY A 103 -28.34 -10.76 8.08
N GLU A 104 -27.23 -10.46 8.76
CA GLU A 104 -26.49 -9.20 8.60
C GLU A 104 -26.10 -8.98 7.12
N LYS A 105 -26.52 -7.84 6.56
CA LYS A 105 -26.27 -7.48 5.15
C LYS A 105 -24.78 -7.21 4.93
N LEU A 106 -24.15 -8.01 4.09
CA LEU A 106 -22.76 -7.80 3.71
C LEU A 106 -22.66 -6.74 2.61
N THR A 107 -21.83 -5.73 2.84
CA THR A 107 -21.36 -4.77 1.84
C THR A 107 -20.58 -5.47 0.73
N SER A 108 -20.52 -4.89 -0.48
CA SER A 108 -19.73 -5.45 -1.59
C SER A 108 -18.25 -5.68 -1.22
N VAL A 109 -17.71 -4.90 -0.28
CA VAL A 109 -16.35 -5.06 0.25
C VAL A 109 -16.23 -6.31 1.14
N GLU A 110 -17.26 -6.67 1.90
CA GLU A 110 -17.27 -7.89 2.72
C GLU A 110 -17.40 -9.15 1.87
N LEU A 111 -18.19 -9.11 0.80
CA LEU A 111 -18.23 -10.19 -0.18
C LEU A 111 -16.85 -10.38 -0.83
N LEU A 112 -16.19 -9.27 -1.18
CA LEU A 112 -14.83 -9.30 -1.73
C LEU A 112 -13.82 -9.88 -0.73
N ALA A 113 -13.92 -9.51 0.54
CA ALA A 113 -13.08 -10.05 1.62
C ALA A 113 -13.26 -11.56 1.77
N ARG A 114 -14.49 -12.08 1.74
CA ARG A 114 -14.75 -13.54 1.81
C ARG A 114 -14.20 -14.32 0.62
N GLN A 115 -14.12 -13.68 -0.54
CA GLN A 115 -13.61 -14.27 -1.78
C GLN A 115 -12.09 -14.09 -1.94
N SER A 116 -11.40 -13.47 -0.98
CA SER A 116 -9.99 -13.17 -1.06
C SER A 116 -9.26 -13.61 0.22
N ASN A 117 -7.94 -13.75 0.14
CA ASN A 117 -7.11 -14.00 1.32
C ASN A 117 -6.85 -12.73 2.16
N ASN A 118 -7.53 -11.61 1.86
CA ASN A 118 -7.28 -10.32 2.49
C ASN A 118 -8.50 -9.89 3.34
N SER A 119 -8.20 -9.29 4.49
CA SER A 119 -9.26 -8.74 5.36
C SER A 119 -10.00 -7.57 4.69
N ARG A 120 -11.23 -7.30 5.15
CA ARG A 120 -12.01 -6.11 4.74
C ARG A 120 -11.17 -4.83 4.82
N THR A 121 -10.45 -4.64 5.93
CA THR A 121 -9.59 -3.48 6.16
C THR A 121 -8.46 -3.40 5.15
N GLN A 122 -7.86 -4.54 4.80
CA GLN A 122 -6.75 -4.58 3.84
C GLN A 122 -7.22 -4.28 2.41
N ILE A 123 -8.37 -4.79 2.00
CA ILE A 123 -8.99 -4.43 0.71
C ILE A 123 -9.28 -2.92 0.65
N GLN A 124 -9.85 -2.35 1.73
CA GLN A 124 -10.11 -0.91 1.80
C GLN A 124 -8.82 -0.10 1.67
N ARG A 125 -7.74 -0.52 2.33
CA ARG A 125 -6.41 0.10 2.22
C ARG A 125 -5.91 0.09 0.77
N PHE A 126 -5.96 -1.06 0.10
CA PHE A 126 -5.54 -1.15 -1.29
C PHE A 126 -6.40 -0.27 -2.20
N ILE A 127 -7.73 -0.36 -2.15
CA ILE A 127 -8.61 0.51 -2.95
C ILE A 127 -8.27 1.97 -2.71
N ARG A 128 -7.95 2.32 -1.47
CA ARG A 128 -7.63 3.68 -1.10
C ARG A 128 -6.32 4.20 -1.72
N LEU A 129 -5.34 3.35 -2.01
CA LEU A 129 -4.12 3.74 -2.74
C LEU A 129 -4.40 4.32 -4.13
N THR A 130 -5.53 3.97 -4.76
CA THR A 130 -5.90 4.55 -6.07
C THR A 130 -6.18 6.06 -6.01
N GLU A 131 -6.30 6.63 -4.82
CA GLU A 131 -6.46 8.08 -4.60
C GLU A 131 -5.11 8.80 -4.45
N LEU A 132 -3.98 8.08 -4.52
CA LEU A 132 -2.66 8.69 -4.59
C LEU A 132 -2.37 9.26 -5.99
N ILE A 133 -1.49 10.25 -6.06
CA ILE A 133 -0.89 10.67 -7.34
C ILE A 133 0.06 9.58 -7.86
N PRO A 134 0.24 9.45 -9.19
CA PRO A 134 1.08 8.40 -9.76
C PRO A 134 2.51 8.33 -9.19
N PRO A 135 3.23 9.44 -8.94
CA PRO A 135 4.59 9.37 -8.38
C PRO A 135 4.62 8.75 -6.97
N ILE A 136 3.72 9.15 -6.07
CA ILE A 136 3.66 8.59 -4.71
C ILE A 136 3.21 7.12 -4.77
N LEU A 137 2.29 6.76 -5.66
CA LEU A 137 1.87 5.37 -5.83
C LEU A 137 3.03 4.49 -6.32
N GLN A 138 3.83 4.99 -7.26
CA GLN A 138 5.04 4.30 -7.73
C GLN A 138 6.05 4.09 -6.60
N MET A 139 6.22 5.07 -5.70
CA MET A 139 7.06 4.90 -4.51
C MET A 139 6.57 3.78 -3.56
N VAL A 140 5.26 3.45 -3.58
CA VAL A 140 4.74 2.28 -2.84
C VAL A 140 5.11 0.98 -3.55
N ASP A 141 5.01 0.94 -4.87
CA ASP A 141 5.40 -0.23 -5.67
C ASP A 141 6.91 -0.53 -5.59
N GLU A 142 7.72 0.52 -5.43
CA GLU A 142 9.17 0.44 -5.23
C GLU A 142 9.59 0.21 -3.77
N ASP A 143 8.63 -0.07 -2.87
CA ASP A 143 8.84 -0.27 -1.42
C ASP A 143 9.51 0.92 -0.68
N LYS A 144 9.58 2.10 -1.30
CA LYS A 144 10.09 3.35 -0.67
C LYS A 144 9.14 3.91 0.38
N ILE A 145 7.83 3.69 0.18
CA ILE A 145 6.79 4.05 1.14
C ILE A 145 5.99 2.79 1.49
N ALA A 146 5.94 2.46 2.78
CA ALA A 146 5.14 1.34 3.24
C ALA A 146 3.63 1.59 3.01
N LEU A 147 2.87 0.50 2.88
CA LEU A 147 1.42 0.53 2.64
C LEU A 147 0.65 1.43 3.61
N THR A 148 0.95 1.35 4.92
CA THR A 148 0.16 2.06 5.94
C THR A 148 0.34 3.58 5.86
N PRO A 149 1.57 4.16 5.83
CA PRO A 149 1.75 5.58 5.53
C PRO A 149 1.08 6.01 4.23
N ALA A 150 1.26 5.24 3.14
CA ALA A 150 0.65 5.57 1.85
C ALA A 150 -0.88 5.66 1.90
N VAL A 151 -1.52 4.78 2.68
CA VAL A 151 -2.97 4.86 2.93
C VAL A 151 -3.34 6.17 3.64
N GLU A 152 -2.56 6.64 4.59
CA GLU A 152 -2.85 7.93 5.25
C GLU A 152 -2.67 9.11 4.28
N LEU A 153 -1.62 9.08 3.45
CA LEU A 153 -1.35 10.10 2.43
C LEU A 153 -2.46 10.19 1.37
N SER A 154 -3.13 9.08 1.05
CA SER A 154 -4.27 9.08 0.13
C SER A 154 -5.48 9.93 0.58
N PHE A 155 -5.51 10.36 1.84
CA PHE A 155 -6.55 11.25 2.36
C PHE A 155 -6.25 12.73 2.11
N LEU A 156 -5.02 13.05 1.71
CA LEU A 156 -4.63 14.40 1.31
C LEU A 156 -5.25 14.76 -0.04
N LYS A 157 -5.50 16.05 -0.26
CA LYS A 157 -5.91 16.57 -1.57
C LYS A 157 -4.79 16.37 -2.58
N LYS A 158 -5.12 16.39 -3.88
CA LYS A 158 -4.12 16.21 -4.94
C LYS A 158 -3.02 17.27 -4.89
N ASP A 159 -3.37 18.52 -4.60
CA ASP A 159 -2.41 19.61 -4.45
C ASP A 159 -1.47 19.36 -3.26
N GLU A 160 -2.02 19.03 -2.08
CA GLU A 160 -1.25 18.67 -0.88
C GLU A 160 -0.33 17.45 -1.09
N GLN A 161 -0.71 16.51 -1.97
CA GLN A 161 0.14 15.38 -2.35
C GLN A 161 1.30 15.80 -3.27
N ASN A 162 1.06 16.73 -4.19
CA ASN A 162 2.15 17.31 -5.00
C ASN A 162 3.11 18.10 -4.12
N ASP A 163 2.57 18.86 -3.18
CA ASP A 163 3.33 19.62 -2.19
C ASP A 163 4.25 18.71 -1.36
N LEU A 164 3.70 17.60 -0.88
CA LEU A 164 4.47 16.56 -0.21
C LEU A 164 5.55 15.97 -1.12
N LEU A 165 5.24 15.67 -2.38
CA LEU A 165 6.21 15.10 -3.31
C LEU A 165 7.42 16.02 -3.49
N VAL A 166 7.20 17.33 -3.65
CA VAL A 166 8.28 18.32 -3.76
C VAL A 166 9.18 18.30 -2.52
N THR A 167 8.59 18.28 -1.32
CA THR A 167 9.34 18.21 -0.07
C THR A 167 10.11 16.88 0.08
N MET A 168 9.53 15.77 -0.38
CA MET A 168 10.21 14.46 -0.36
C MET A 168 11.44 14.45 -1.27
N GLU A 169 11.34 15.07 -2.44
CA GLU A 169 12.45 15.19 -3.40
C GLU A 169 13.54 16.15 -2.90
N SER A 170 13.17 17.26 -2.24
CA SER A 170 14.15 18.22 -1.72
C SER A 170 14.94 17.69 -0.52
N GLU A 171 14.27 16.99 0.39
CA GLU A 171 14.87 16.47 1.63
C GLU A 171 15.39 15.04 1.50
N ASP A 172 15.24 14.41 0.33
CA ASP A 172 15.55 12.99 0.09
C ASP A 172 14.97 12.06 1.18
N ALA A 173 13.71 12.30 1.54
CA ALA A 173 13.07 11.68 2.69
C ALA A 173 11.64 11.21 2.39
N THR A 174 11.27 10.05 2.95
CA THR A 174 9.89 9.54 2.91
C THR A 174 9.21 9.69 4.27
N PRO A 175 7.89 10.00 4.30
CA PRO A 175 7.16 10.20 5.53
C PRO A 175 6.98 8.90 6.30
N SER A 176 7.24 8.96 7.61
CA SER A 176 6.86 7.92 8.55
C SER A 176 5.34 7.86 8.75
N LEU A 177 4.86 6.79 9.37
CA LEU A 177 3.43 6.65 9.67
C LEU A 177 2.89 7.79 10.53
N SER A 178 3.63 8.24 11.55
CA SER A 178 3.20 9.33 12.43
C SER A 178 3.13 10.66 11.68
N GLN A 179 4.09 10.93 10.79
CA GLN A 179 4.08 12.12 9.92
C GLN A 179 2.87 12.09 8.98
N ALA A 180 2.62 10.98 8.29
CA ALA A 180 1.47 10.83 7.40
C ALA A 180 0.12 11.00 8.14
N GLN A 181 -0.02 10.44 9.35
CA GLN A 181 -1.21 10.63 10.20
C GLN A 181 -1.41 12.09 10.65
N ARG A 182 -0.32 12.81 10.92
CA ARG A 182 -0.37 14.23 11.29
C ARG A 182 -0.78 15.08 10.09
N MET A 183 -0.16 14.85 8.92
CA MET A 183 -0.53 15.53 7.67
C MET A 183 -2.02 15.34 7.36
N LYS A 184 -2.52 14.10 7.45
CA LYS A 184 -3.95 13.81 7.27
C LYS A 184 -4.85 14.62 8.20
N ARG A 185 -4.52 14.69 9.50
CA ARG A 185 -5.32 15.46 10.47
C ARG A 185 -5.35 16.95 10.13
N LEU A 186 -4.22 17.51 9.70
CA LEU A 186 -4.12 18.92 9.34
C LEU A 186 -4.83 19.25 8.02
N SER A 187 -4.74 18.36 7.03
CA SER A 187 -5.48 18.47 5.77
C SER A 187 -7.00 18.49 6.01
N GLN A 188 -7.50 17.59 6.87
CA GLN A 188 -8.91 17.56 7.26
C GLN A 188 -9.38 18.82 7.99
N GLN A 189 -8.46 19.52 8.66
CA GLN A 189 -8.71 20.81 9.30
C GLN A 189 -8.54 22.00 8.35
N GLY A 190 -8.10 21.78 7.11
CA GLY A 190 -7.78 22.84 6.15
C GLY A 190 -6.54 23.64 6.52
N ARG A 191 -5.62 23.05 7.29
CA ARG A 191 -4.42 23.70 7.85
C ARG A 191 -3.12 23.06 7.37
N LEU A 192 -3.16 22.28 6.29
CA LEU A 192 -1.97 21.69 5.70
C LEU A 192 -1.55 22.54 4.50
N ASP A 193 -0.44 23.25 4.65
CA ASP A 193 0.25 23.98 3.60
C ASP A 193 1.68 23.44 3.43
N MET A 194 2.38 23.95 2.41
CA MET A 194 3.77 23.59 2.10
C MET A 194 4.71 23.73 3.30
N ASP A 195 4.64 24.85 4.01
CA ASP A 195 5.51 25.11 5.16
C ASP A 195 5.26 24.11 6.29
N THR A 196 3.99 23.81 6.58
CA THR A 196 3.62 22.78 7.56
C THR A 196 4.07 21.39 7.13
N ILE A 197 4.00 21.06 5.83
CA ILE A 197 4.51 19.78 5.30
C ILE A 197 6.03 19.70 5.51
N PHE A 198 6.76 20.76 5.17
CA PHE A 198 8.21 20.84 5.35
C PHE A 198 8.61 20.69 6.82
N GLU A 199 7.95 21.40 7.74
CA GLU A 199 8.15 21.26 9.18
C GLU A 199 7.95 19.80 9.63
N ILE A 200 6.84 19.17 9.22
CA ILE A 200 6.55 17.77 9.59
C ILE A 200 7.62 16.82 9.04
N MET A 201 8.11 17.04 7.83
CA MET A 201 9.08 16.16 7.17
C MET A 201 10.48 16.28 7.77
N THR A 202 10.87 17.49 8.19
CA THR A 202 12.19 17.79 8.78
C THR A 202 12.26 17.60 10.29
N GLU A 203 11.12 17.43 10.96
CA GLU A 203 11.08 17.05 12.37
C GLU A 203 11.94 15.81 12.66
N GLU A 204 12.83 15.92 13.65
CA GLU A 204 13.64 14.79 14.12
C GLU A 204 12.73 13.62 14.49
N LYS A 205 12.91 12.49 13.81
CA LYS A 205 12.08 11.30 14.03
C LYS A 205 12.28 10.87 15.48
N ALA A 206 11.20 10.62 16.22
CA ALA A 206 11.28 10.13 17.60
C ALA A 206 12.12 8.83 17.73
N ASN A 207 12.19 8.05 16.65
CA ASN A 207 12.98 6.82 16.54
C ASN A 207 14.48 7.08 16.29
N GLN A 208 14.87 8.30 15.93
CA GLN A 208 16.25 8.77 15.77
C GLN A 208 16.83 9.39 17.04
N LYS A 209 16.04 9.53 18.13
CA LYS A 209 16.62 9.82 19.44
C LYS A 209 17.50 8.62 19.82
N GLU A 210 18.81 8.84 19.96
CA GLU A 210 19.74 7.81 20.41
C GLU A 210 19.25 7.24 21.76
N THR A 211 18.78 5.99 21.74
CA THR A 211 18.41 5.29 22.97
C THR A 211 19.54 4.35 23.36
N ILE A 212 20.30 4.71 24.39
CA ILE A 212 21.34 3.83 24.94
C ILE A 212 20.65 2.72 25.74
N LYS A 213 20.60 1.51 25.17
CA LYS A 213 20.02 0.33 25.83
C LYS A 213 21.09 -0.44 26.60
N PHE A 214 20.92 -0.54 27.93
CA PHE A 214 21.71 -1.42 28.77
C PHE A 214 20.96 -2.75 28.99
N SER A 215 21.64 -3.88 28.79
CA SER A 215 21.12 -5.17 29.28
C SER A 215 21.16 -5.18 30.81
N ALA A 216 20.05 -5.51 31.46
CA ALA A 216 19.94 -5.57 32.91
C ALA A 216 21.02 -6.46 33.53
N ASP A 217 21.39 -7.57 32.89
CA ASP A 217 22.41 -8.49 33.39
C ASP A 217 23.82 -7.87 33.43
N ARG A 218 24.12 -6.94 32.51
CA ARG A 218 25.42 -6.25 32.45
C ARG A 218 25.62 -5.29 33.63
N ILE A 219 24.54 -4.65 34.08
CA ILE A 219 24.57 -3.61 35.12
C ILE A 219 24.20 -4.15 36.51
N LYS A 220 23.34 -5.17 36.61
CA LYS A 220 22.84 -5.71 37.88
C LYS A 220 23.95 -6.18 38.84
N LYS A 221 25.11 -6.59 38.32
CA LYS A 221 26.30 -6.95 39.14
C LYS A 221 26.90 -5.78 39.94
N TYR A 222 26.60 -4.54 39.56
CA TYR A 222 27.05 -3.32 40.25
C TYR A 222 26.01 -2.76 41.25
N PHE A 223 24.84 -3.40 41.37
CA PHE A 223 23.74 -2.94 42.22
C PHE A 223 23.34 -4.00 43.26
N PRO A 224 22.86 -3.59 44.44
CA PRO A 224 22.26 -4.50 45.42
C PRO A 224 21.08 -5.29 44.82
N LYS A 225 20.87 -6.54 45.29
CA LYS A 225 19.87 -7.49 44.75
C LYS A 225 18.42 -6.99 44.75
N ASN A 226 18.10 -5.95 45.54
CA ASN A 226 16.76 -5.37 45.68
C ASN A 226 16.59 -4.01 44.98
N THR A 227 17.48 -3.65 44.06
CA THR A 227 17.43 -2.36 43.37
C THR A 227 16.48 -2.45 42.17
N THR A 228 15.56 -1.49 42.04
CA THR A 228 14.66 -1.40 40.88
C THR A 228 15.37 -0.81 39.66
N PRO A 229 14.92 -1.09 38.42
CA PRO A 229 15.52 -0.52 37.21
C PRO A 229 15.62 1.01 37.24
N LYS A 230 14.59 1.69 37.76
CA LYS A 230 14.56 3.15 37.92
C LYS A 230 15.64 3.65 38.88
N GLN A 231 15.85 2.96 40.00
CA GLN A 231 16.91 3.29 40.95
C GLN A 231 18.31 3.06 40.36
N MET A 232 18.48 2.05 39.49
CA MET A 232 19.74 1.83 38.77
C MET A 232 20.01 2.98 37.80
N GLU A 233 19.00 3.40 37.04
CA GLU A 233 19.06 4.53 36.11
C GLU A 233 19.44 5.84 36.83
N ASP A 234 18.72 6.19 37.88
CA ASP A 234 18.97 7.39 38.69
C ASP A 234 20.41 7.41 39.25
N TYR A 235 20.90 6.24 39.67
CA TYR A 235 22.25 6.11 40.22
C TYR A 235 23.33 6.25 39.14
N ILE A 236 23.12 5.69 37.95
CA ILE A 236 24.05 5.84 36.80
C ILE A 236 24.15 7.31 36.41
N ILE A 237 23.02 8.02 36.33
CA ILE A 237 22.98 9.45 36.02
C ILE A 237 23.80 10.25 37.05
N ARG A 238 23.55 10.03 38.36
CA ARG A 238 24.31 10.70 39.43
C ARG A 238 25.82 10.43 39.38
N LEU A 239 26.24 9.22 39.01
CA LEU A 239 27.67 8.89 38.86
C LEU A 239 28.30 9.68 37.71
N LEU A 240 27.61 9.76 36.57
CA LEU A 240 28.08 10.50 35.39
C LEU A 240 28.17 12.01 35.68
N GLU A 241 27.17 12.58 36.36
CA GLU A 241 27.19 13.99 36.78
C GLU A 241 28.38 14.31 37.67
N ARG A 242 28.68 13.44 38.65
CA ARG A 242 29.82 13.61 39.57
C ARG A 242 31.16 13.58 38.83
N GLU A 243 31.33 12.68 37.86
CA GLU A 243 32.55 12.61 37.05
C GLU A 243 32.68 13.79 36.09
N LEU A 244 31.58 14.27 35.52
CA LEU A 244 31.57 15.49 34.70
C LEU A 244 32.01 16.72 35.52
N GLN A 245 31.52 16.84 36.75
CA GLN A 245 31.89 17.93 37.66
C GLN A 245 33.37 17.85 38.08
N ARG A 246 33.90 16.64 38.28
CA ARG A 246 35.33 16.41 38.55
C ARG A 246 36.22 16.80 37.36
N LYS A 247 35.83 16.45 36.13
CA LYS A 247 36.55 16.84 34.91
C LYS A 247 36.57 18.36 34.74
N ARG A 248 35.41 19.01 34.86
CA ARG A 248 35.30 20.48 34.84
C ARG A 248 36.23 21.15 35.86
N ASN A 249 36.28 20.64 37.09
CA ASN A 249 37.13 21.20 38.15
C ASN A 249 38.64 20.95 37.91
N ARG A 250 39.01 19.93 37.13
CA ARG A 250 40.41 19.66 36.74
C ARG A 250 40.85 20.54 35.57
N ASP A 251 39.97 20.80 34.62
CA ASP A 251 40.25 21.66 33.46
C ASP A 251 40.24 23.17 33.81
N SER A 252 39.77 23.52 35.02
CA SER A 252 39.74 24.89 35.56
C SER A 252 40.96 25.27 36.42
N ARG A 253 41.95 24.37 36.55
CA ARG A 253 43.20 24.59 37.29
C ARG A 253 44.38 24.57 36.33
#